data_AF-A0A2P8FIB9-F1
#
_entry.id   AF-A0A2P8FIB9-F1
#
_cell.length_a   1.000
_cell.length_b   1.000
_cell.length_c   1.000
_cell.angle_alpha   90.00
_cell.angle_beta   90.00
_cell.angle_gamma   90.00
#
_symmetry.space_group_name_H-M   'P 1'
#
loop_
_entity.id
_entity.type
_entity.pdbx_description
1 polymer ?
#
loop_
_entity_poly.entity_id
_entity_poly.type
_entity_poly.pdbx_seq_one_letter_code
_entity_poly.pdbx_strand_id
1 'polypeptide(L)'
;MVNARELLSTNFRYPFPALKNPYAAQMQEITDSQWIDGEYLWLYDHSPEIRKKYKKTQTAHIAAHWFPTASLDRFKPICRLMLWTLYNDDLYEEGNPEEIPDVHRQSLAVLNGEAASSDVGIPLGGMLGSLRQELLQFIPQASVVRFSEMISRYFTGLGTELVYKKNKTFPTIEECIALREDSICLYPFLQLTEVETGVILPPEIHDHAVIRRLQALACRLVTYFNEIQSITKDEATDSVYYNIVKVIQHQRGISLEEACQENLRLHNQDLKEFVGLQSSLPDFGVWQDAVVNWVHYMGMVLSGWKNISTRLDRYNEAAFPAAAELREKLTHV
;
A
#
# COMPACT_ATOMS: atom_id res chain seq x y z
N MET A 1 15.91 13.62 -20.56
CA MET A 1 14.92 13.52 -19.45
C MET A 1 14.28 12.16 -19.58
N VAL A 2 14.26 11.36 -18.50
CA VAL A 2 13.57 10.08 -18.51
C VAL A 2 12.07 10.34 -18.69
N ASN A 3 11.46 9.75 -19.72
CA ASN A 3 10.01 9.78 -19.88
C ASN A 3 9.37 8.71 -18.98
N ALA A 4 9.24 9.01 -17.68
CA ALA A 4 8.70 8.08 -16.67
C ALA A 4 7.32 7.55 -17.07
N ARG A 5 6.46 8.42 -17.65
CA ARG A 5 5.11 8.05 -18.10
C ARG A 5 5.14 7.01 -19.22
N GLU A 6 6.01 7.19 -20.21
CA GLU A 6 6.18 6.22 -21.30
C GLU A 6 6.71 4.88 -20.78
N LEU A 7 7.71 4.90 -19.89
CA LEU A 7 8.27 3.71 -19.27
C LEU A 7 7.19 2.92 -18.50
N LEU A 8 6.43 3.59 -17.62
CA LEU A 8 5.38 2.99 -16.81
C LEU A 8 4.21 2.45 -17.65
N SER A 9 3.83 3.14 -18.72
CA SER A 9 2.70 2.72 -19.55
C SER A 9 3.06 1.57 -20.51
N THR A 10 4.24 1.61 -21.12
CA THR A 10 4.62 0.72 -22.23
C THR A 10 5.52 -0.46 -21.83
N ASN A 11 6.43 -0.27 -20.86
CA ASN A 11 7.43 -1.28 -20.50
C ASN A 11 7.06 -2.11 -19.28
N PHE A 12 6.43 -1.52 -18.26
CA PHE A 12 5.89 -2.29 -17.12
C PHE A 12 4.65 -3.05 -17.60
N ARG A 13 4.82 -4.33 -17.94
CA ARG A 13 3.74 -5.19 -18.48
C ARG A 13 3.44 -6.32 -17.52
N TYR A 14 2.16 -6.52 -17.24
CA TYR A 14 1.66 -7.58 -16.39
C TYR A 14 0.76 -8.51 -17.21
N PRO A 15 0.91 -9.84 -17.12
CA PRO A 15 0.11 -10.80 -17.90
C PRO A 15 -1.23 -11.14 -17.22
N PHE A 16 -1.74 -10.27 -16.35
CA PHE A 16 -2.98 -10.50 -15.59
C PHE A 16 -4.10 -9.58 -16.08
N PRO A 17 -5.37 -9.99 -15.94
CA PRO A 17 -6.47 -9.10 -16.28
C PRO A 17 -6.55 -7.93 -15.30
N ALA A 18 -6.89 -6.75 -15.81
CA ALA A 18 -7.25 -5.60 -14.99
C ALA A 18 -8.78 -5.52 -14.90
N LEU A 19 -9.33 -5.84 -13.73
CA LEU A 19 -10.75 -5.67 -13.43
C LEU A 19 -10.97 -4.44 -12.55
N LYS A 20 -12.23 -4.04 -12.41
CA LYS A 20 -12.66 -2.94 -11.55
C LYS A 20 -13.96 -3.31 -10.87
N ASN A 21 -14.02 -3.16 -9.55
CA ASN A 21 -15.22 -3.42 -8.76
C ASN A 21 -16.38 -2.53 -9.24
N PRO A 22 -17.57 -3.11 -9.52
CA PRO A 22 -18.73 -2.33 -9.98
C PRO A 22 -19.24 -1.32 -8.95
N TYR A 23 -18.94 -1.52 -7.66
CA TYR A 23 -19.36 -0.65 -6.57
C TYR A 23 -18.42 0.54 -6.31
N ALA A 24 -17.40 0.75 -7.14
CA ALA A 24 -16.40 1.79 -6.93
C ALA A 24 -16.99 3.20 -6.78
N ALA A 25 -17.96 3.57 -7.63
CA ALA A 25 -18.60 4.88 -7.58
C ALA A 25 -19.46 5.05 -6.32
N GLN A 26 -20.22 4.02 -5.95
CA GLN A 26 -21.04 4.02 -4.75
C GLN A 26 -20.17 4.15 -3.49
N MET A 27 -19.08 3.40 -3.40
CA MET A 27 -18.14 3.50 -2.29
C MET A 27 -17.38 4.83 -2.28
N GLN A 28 -17.10 5.44 -3.44
CA GLN A 28 -16.49 6.76 -3.48
C GLN A 28 -17.43 7.84 -2.93
N GLU A 29 -18.73 7.76 -3.23
CA GLU A 29 -19.72 8.69 -2.67
C GLU A 29 -19.79 8.57 -1.14
N ILE A 30 -19.78 7.34 -0.60
CA ILE A 30 -19.72 7.10 0.85
C ILE A 30 -18.42 7.65 1.44
N THR A 31 -17.30 7.39 0.77
CA THR A 31 -15.97 7.89 1.17
C THR A 31 -15.98 9.41 1.27
N ASP A 32 -16.53 10.10 0.28
CA ASP A 32 -16.52 11.56 0.22
C ASP A 32 -17.51 12.18 1.22
N SER A 33 -18.73 11.66 1.30
CA SER A 33 -19.85 12.31 2.03
C SER A 33 -19.97 11.88 3.48
N GLN A 34 -19.65 10.63 3.82
CA GLN A 34 -19.82 10.10 5.18
C GLN A 34 -18.49 10.07 5.93
N TRP A 35 -17.40 9.68 5.25
CA TRP A 35 -16.11 9.53 5.89
C TRP A 35 -15.34 10.84 5.89
N ILE A 36 -14.97 11.37 4.71
CA ILE A 36 -14.17 12.60 4.60
C ILE A 36 -14.93 13.82 5.15
N ASP A 37 -16.22 13.94 4.85
CA ASP A 37 -17.06 15.07 5.26
C ASP A 37 -17.74 14.90 6.62
N GLY A 38 -17.73 13.68 7.16
CA GLY A 38 -18.37 13.34 8.42
C GLY A 38 -17.36 12.85 9.44
N GLU A 39 -17.17 11.53 9.51
CA GLU A 39 -16.36 10.84 10.53
C GLU A 39 -14.96 11.44 10.71
N TYR A 40 -14.35 11.92 9.62
CA TYR A 40 -12.97 12.38 9.56
C TYR A 40 -12.84 13.85 9.20
N LEU A 41 -13.93 14.63 9.25
CA LEU A 41 -13.91 16.05 8.92
C LEU A 41 -12.87 16.82 9.75
N TRP A 42 -12.75 16.46 11.03
CA TRP A 42 -11.85 17.08 11.99
C TRP A 42 -10.37 17.00 11.60
N LEU A 43 -9.96 16.00 10.80
CA LEU A 43 -8.60 15.95 10.23
C LEU A 43 -8.32 17.12 9.27
N TYR A 44 -9.36 17.85 8.84
CA TYR A 44 -9.30 18.93 7.85
C TYR A 44 -9.90 20.25 8.32
N ASP A 45 -10.28 20.37 9.60
CA ASP A 45 -11.00 21.55 10.11
C ASP A 45 -10.26 22.88 9.81
N HIS A 46 -8.94 22.81 9.66
CA HIS A 46 -8.09 23.97 9.36
C HIS A 46 -7.53 23.99 7.92
N SER A 47 -7.93 23.03 7.06
CA SER A 47 -7.37 22.87 5.71
C SER A 47 -8.38 22.35 4.66
N PRO A 48 -9.34 23.18 4.20
CA PRO A 48 -10.34 22.80 3.20
C PRO A 48 -9.76 22.31 1.86
N GLU A 49 -8.60 22.83 1.45
CA GLU A 49 -7.94 22.40 0.20
C GLU A 49 -7.39 20.98 0.29
N ILE A 50 -6.89 20.58 1.46
CA ILE A 50 -6.42 19.21 1.74
C ILE A 50 -7.61 18.24 1.63
N ARG A 51 -8.76 18.58 2.22
CA ARG A 51 -10.00 17.81 2.10
C ARG A 51 -10.41 17.60 0.64
N LYS A 52 -10.42 18.67 -0.16
CA LYS A 52 -10.74 18.62 -1.59
C LYS A 52 -9.77 17.71 -2.37
N LYS A 53 -8.49 17.72 -2.00
CA LYS A 53 -7.47 16.87 -2.60
C LYS A 53 -7.68 15.39 -2.30
N TYR A 54 -8.04 15.04 -1.06
CA TYR A 54 -8.34 13.64 -0.71
C TYR A 54 -9.53 13.08 -1.48
N LYS A 55 -10.59 13.88 -1.67
CA LYS A 55 -11.72 13.48 -2.55
C LYS A 55 -11.29 13.25 -4.00
N LYS A 56 -10.46 14.15 -4.55
CA LYS A 56 -9.89 14.00 -5.90
C LYS A 56 -9.02 12.75 -6.07
N THR A 57 -8.46 12.22 -4.99
CA THR A 57 -7.63 11.01 -5.02
C THR A 57 -8.44 9.77 -5.37
N GLN A 58 -9.75 9.77 -5.08
CA GLN A 58 -10.66 8.70 -5.43
C GLN A 58 -10.21 7.32 -4.92
N THR A 59 -9.93 7.23 -3.61
CA THR A 59 -9.39 6.01 -2.96
C THR A 59 -10.26 4.76 -3.17
N ALA A 60 -11.59 4.89 -3.22
CA ALA A 60 -12.46 3.75 -3.50
C ALA A 60 -12.28 3.25 -4.94
N HIS A 61 -12.00 4.13 -5.90
CA HIS A 61 -11.65 3.72 -7.27
C HIS A 61 -10.30 3.00 -7.34
N ILE A 62 -9.32 3.36 -6.49
CA ILE A 62 -8.04 2.64 -6.39
C ILE A 62 -8.29 1.24 -5.80
N ALA A 63 -8.96 1.16 -4.65
CA ALA A 63 -9.31 -0.11 -4.01
C ALA A 63 -10.09 -1.04 -4.94
N ALA A 64 -10.95 -0.49 -5.80
CA ALA A 64 -11.78 -1.26 -6.73
C ALA A 64 -10.97 -2.05 -7.77
N HIS A 65 -9.74 -1.62 -8.06
CA HIS A 65 -8.84 -2.34 -8.95
C HIS A 65 -8.07 -3.46 -8.25
N TRP A 66 -7.99 -3.41 -6.92
CA TRP A 66 -7.31 -4.42 -6.10
C TRP A 66 -8.29 -5.49 -5.61
N PHE A 67 -9.56 -5.10 -5.41
CA PHE A 67 -10.65 -5.93 -4.91
C PHE A 67 -11.84 -5.92 -5.89
N PRO A 68 -11.66 -6.45 -7.12
CA PRO A 68 -12.59 -6.23 -8.21
C PRO A 68 -13.89 -7.03 -8.15
N THR A 69 -13.99 -8.03 -7.28
CA THR A 69 -15.12 -8.95 -7.19
C THR A 69 -15.80 -8.98 -5.82
N ALA A 70 -15.24 -8.33 -4.80
CA ALA A 70 -15.90 -8.17 -3.51
C ALA A 70 -17.30 -7.57 -3.66
N SER A 71 -18.27 -8.12 -2.91
CA SER A 71 -19.57 -7.48 -2.75
C SER A 71 -19.42 -6.13 -2.06
N LEU A 72 -20.42 -5.25 -2.19
CA LEU A 72 -20.41 -3.93 -1.58
C LEU A 72 -20.02 -3.95 -0.09
N ASP A 73 -20.65 -4.84 0.70
CA ASP A 73 -20.41 -4.92 2.14
C ASP A 73 -18.98 -5.39 2.48
N ARG A 74 -18.44 -6.34 1.69
CA ARG A 74 -17.06 -6.83 1.82
C ARG A 74 -16.04 -5.81 1.32
N PHE A 75 -16.42 -4.98 0.36
CA PHE A 75 -15.56 -3.97 -0.24
C PHE A 75 -15.41 -2.72 0.65
N LYS A 76 -16.43 -2.40 1.46
CA LYS A 76 -16.41 -1.28 2.40
C LYS A 76 -15.16 -1.22 3.30
N PRO A 77 -14.80 -2.26 4.08
CA PRO A 77 -13.59 -2.21 4.90
C PRO A 77 -12.30 -2.05 4.08
N ILE A 78 -12.26 -2.57 2.86
CA ILE A 78 -11.11 -2.39 1.96
C ILE A 78 -10.96 -0.93 1.54
N CYS A 79 -12.06 -0.25 1.18
CA CYS A 79 -12.02 1.18 0.87
C CYS A 79 -11.57 2.00 2.09
N ARG A 80 -12.02 1.63 3.29
CA ARG A 80 -11.59 2.29 4.53
C ARG A 80 -10.09 2.10 4.78
N LEU A 81 -9.56 0.89 4.57
CA LEU A 81 -8.12 0.63 4.65
C LEU A 81 -7.33 1.46 3.61
N MET A 82 -7.81 1.55 2.37
CA MET A 82 -7.17 2.36 1.33
C MET A 82 -7.16 3.86 1.68
N LEU A 83 -8.23 4.34 2.32
CA LEU A 83 -8.26 5.70 2.86
C LEU A 83 -7.29 5.86 4.03
N TRP A 84 -7.26 4.89 4.95
CA TRP A 84 -6.33 4.85 6.08
C TRP A 84 -4.88 4.91 5.61
N THR A 85 -4.48 4.11 4.61
CA THR A 85 -3.10 4.09 4.12
C THR A 85 -2.67 5.45 3.58
N LEU A 86 -3.59 6.16 2.92
CA LEU A 86 -3.30 7.47 2.38
C LEU A 86 -3.11 8.52 3.49
N TYR A 87 -3.97 8.52 4.50
CA TYR A 87 -3.78 9.40 5.66
C TYR A 87 -2.52 9.04 6.44
N ASN A 88 -2.26 7.75 6.64
CA ASN A 88 -1.09 7.30 7.37
C ASN A 88 0.21 7.72 6.65
N ASP A 89 0.25 7.59 5.33
CA ASP A 89 1.37 8.04 4.50
C ASP A 89 1.58 9.56 4.66
N ASP A 90 0.54 10.38 4.45
CA ASP A 90 0.65 11.84 4.54
C ASP A 90 1.03 12.32 5.97
N LEU A 91 0.65 11.60 7.02
CA LEU A 91 1.02 11.91 8.42
C LEU A 91 2.49 11.58 8.73
N TYR A 92 2.94 10.40 8.30
CA TYR A 92 4.13 9.77 8.86
C TYR A 92 5.27 9.55 7.85
N GLU A 93 5.07 9.65 6.54
CA GLU A 93 6.10 9.37 5.51
C GLU A 93 7.29 10.34 5.55
N GLU A 94 7.07 11.59 5.93
CA GLU A 94 8.15 12.57 6.15
C GLU A 94 8.54 12.64 7.64
N GLY A 95 8.06 11.67 8.46
CA GLY A 95 8.03 11.48 9.93
C GLY A 95 9.22 11.92 10.77
N ASN A 96 9.01 12.13 12.08
CA ASN A 96 10.09 11.83 13.02
C ASN A 96 10.05 10.32 13.32
N PRO A 97 11.15 9.56 13.06
CA PRO A 97 11.22 8.14 13.39
C PRO A 97 10.84 7.82 14.86
N GLU A 98 11.05 8.76 15.77
CA GLU A 98 10.77 8.60 17.21
C GLU A 98 9.27 8.49 17.53
N GLU A 99 8.39 8.96 16.65
CA GLU A 99 6.93 8.89 16.82
C GLU A 99 6.37 7.51 16.42
N ILE A 100 7.06 6.80 15.52
CA ILE A 100 6.59 5.54 14.94
C ILE A 100 6.33 4.45 15.98
N PRO A 101 7.19 4.20 17.00
CA PRO A 101 6.94 3.14 17.97
C PRO A 101 5.63 3.31 18.74
N ASP A 102 5.25 4.55 19.02
CA ASP A 102 4.01 4.84 19.76
C ASP A 102 2.77 4.62 18.89
N VAL A 103 2.81 5.15 17.66
CA VAL A 103 1.73 4.96 16.67
C VAL A 103 1.56 3.49 16.31
N HIS A 104 2.67 2.78 16.12
CA HIS A 104 2.72 1.35 15.84
C HIS A 104 2.02 0.57 16.96
N ARG A 105 2.45 0.76 18.21
CA ARG A 105 1.86 0.06 19.37
C ARG A 105 0.36 0.31 19.50
N GLN A 106 -0.06 1.57 19.42
CA GLN A 106 -1.47 1.94 19.58
C GLN A 106 -2.34 1.42 18.42
N SER A 107 -1.82 1.43 17.18
CA SER A 107 -2.53 0.89 16.01
C SER A 107 -2.78 -0.60 16.15
N LEU A 108 -1.77 -1.38 16.59
CA LEU A 108 -1.92 -2.82 16.79
C LEU A 108 -2.86 -3.13 17.96
N ALA A 109 -2.78 -2.38 19.06
CA ALA A 109 -3.68 -2.57 20.21
C ALA A 109 -5.15 -2.42 19.79
N VAL A 110 -5.47 -1.42 18.96
CA VAL A 110 -6.82 -1.25 18.41
C VAL A 110 -7.19 -2.42 17.50
N LEU A 111 -6.36 -2.77 16.51
CA LEU A 111 -6.64 -3.83 15.54
C LEU A 111 -6.81 -5.21 16.20
N ASN A 112 -6.00 -5.52 17.21
CA ASN A 112 -6.11 -6.77 17.96
C ASN A 112 -7.32 -6.78 18.91
N GLY A 113 -7.85 -5.61 19.26
CA GLY A 113 -8.95 -5.45 20.23
C GLY A 113 -8.46 -5.44 21.68
N GLU A 114 -7.21 -5.10 21.90
CA GLU A 114 -6.57 -4.93 23.21
C GLU A 114 -6.89 -3.56 23.82
N ALA A 115 -7.26 -2.58 22.98
CA ALA A 115 -7.70 -1.25 23.40
C ALA A 115 -8.91 -0.80 22.57
N ALA A 116 -9.80 -0.01 23.17
CA ALA A 116 -10.84 0.67 22.41
C ALA A 116 -10.24 1.85 21.63
N SER A 117 -10.83 2.21 20.50
CA SER A 117 -10.36 3.35 19.70
C SER A 117 -10.47 4.70 20.42
N SER A 118 -11.32 4.80 21.45
CA SER A 118 -11.44 5.97 22.33
C SER A 118 -10.29 6.13 23.30
N ASP A 119 -9.55 5.05 23.56
CA ASP A 119 -8.54 4.99 24.62
C ASP A 119 -7.12 5.22 24.06
N VAL A 120 -7.00 5.33 22.74
CA VAL A 120 -5.75 5.62 22.04
C VAL A 120 -5.68 7.10 21.66
N GLY A 121 -4.48 7.67 21.72
CA GLY A 121 -4.20 9.07 21.38
C GLY A 121 -3.75 9.29 19.94
N ILE A 122 -3.85 8.29 19.05
CA ILE A 122 -3.41 8.41 17.66
C ILE A 122 -4.52 8.94 16.76
N PRO A 123 -4.22 9.83 15.79
CA PRO A 123 -5.26 10.47 14.95
C PRO A 123 -6.15 9.48 14.20
N LEU A 124 -5.59 8.35 13.76
CA LEU A 124 -6.31 7.35 12.98
C LEU A 124 -6.92 6.20 13.81
N GLY A 125 -6.90 6.30 15.15
CA GLY A 125 -7.39 5.25 16.05
C GLY A 125 -8.86 4.90 15.83
N GLY A 126 -9.72 5.91 15.66
CA GLY A 126 -11.14 5.72 15.33
C GLY A 126 -11.36 4.97 14.02
N MET A 127 -10.57 5.29 12.99
CA MET A 127 -10.64 4.63 11.69
C MET A 127 -10.22 3.17 11.76
N LEU A 128 -9.15 2.85 12.51
CA LEU A 128 -8.72 1.47 12.77
C LEU A 128 -9.77 0.70 13.56
N GLY A 129 -10.42 1.35 14.53
CA GLY A 129 -11.52 0.76 15.30
C GLY A 129 -12.69 0.37 14.40
N SER A 130 -13.16 1.28 13.55
CA SER A 130 -14.22 1.01 12.56
C SER A 130 -13.81 -0.08 11.57
N LEU A 131 -12.58 -0.01 11.03
CA LEU A 131 -12.05 -1.03 10.12
C LEU A 131 -12.08 -2.42 10.75
N ARG A 132 -11.60 -2.55 12.00
CA ARG A 132 -11.62 -3.81 12.72
C ARG A 132 -13.03 -4.38 12.86
N GLN A 133 -13.99 -3.55 13.29
CA GLN A 133 -15.38 -3.99 13.46
C GLN A 133 -16.00 -4.44 12.14
N GLU A 134 -15.72 -3.73 11.04
CA GLU A 134 -16.18 -4.08 9.70
C GLU A 134 -15.54 -5.40 9.22
N LEU A 135 -14.23 -5.60 9.44
CA LEU A 135 -13.53 -6.84 9.07
C LEU A 135 -14.08 -8.07 9.80
N LEU A 136 -14.36 -7.95 11.10
CA LEU A 136 -14.89 -9.07 11.92
C LEU A 136 -16.27 -9.57 11.48
N GLN A 137 -16.98 -8.84 10.63
CA GLN A 137 -18.23 -9.32 10.03
C GLN A 137 -17.98 -10.40 8.95
N PHE A 138 -16.76 -10.47 8.39
CA PHE A 138 -16.45 -11.32 7.24
C PHE A 138 -15.34 -12.32 7.46
N ILE A 139 -14.39 -12.02 8.36
CA ILE A 139 -13.23 -12.85 8.65
C ILE A 139 -13.07 -13.07 10.16
N PRO A 140 -12.54 -14.23 10.60
CA PRO A 140 -12.40 -14.52 12.01
C PRO A 140 -11.32 -13.64 12.67
N GLN A 141 -11.36 -13.54 14.00
CA GLN A 141 -10.34 -12.83 14.79
C GLN A 141 -8.91 -13.24 14.43
N ALA A 142 -8.67 -14.52 14.17
CA ALA A 142 -7.36 -15.01 13.75
C ALA A 142 -6.86 -14.38 12.43
N SER A 143 -7.75 -14.12 11.47
CA SER A 143 -7.41 -13.43 10.23
C SER A 143 -7.14 -11.95 10.46
N VAL A 144 -7.88 -11.31 11.37
CA VAL A 144 -7.62 -9.91 11.77
C VAL A 144 -6.27 -9.77 12.47
N VAL A 145 -5.88 -10.74 13.30
CA VAL A 145 -4.54 -10.78 13.91
C VAL A 145 -3.44 -10.90 12.84
N ARG A 146 -3.59 -11.81 11.86
CA ARG A 146 -2.65 -11.89 10.73
C ARG A 146 -2.58 -10.58 9.93
N PHE A 147 -3.73 -9.93 9.71
CA PHE A 147 -3.77 -8.61 9.09
C PHE A 147 -3.02 -7.55 9.91
N SER A 148 -3.21 -7.54 11.24
CA SER A 148 -2.52 -6.67 12.18
C SER A 148 -1.00 -6.89 12.15
N GLU A 149 -0.54 -8.13 12.03
CA GLU A 149 0.89 -8.45 11.84
C GLU A 149 1.45 -7.84 10.55
N MET A 150 0.67 -7.76 9.46
CA MET A 150 1.10 -7.10 8.23
C MET A 150 1.16 -5.57 8.38
N ILE A 151 0.25 -4.98 9.18
CA ILE A 151 0.34 -3.56 9.56
C ILE A 151 1.58 -3.31 10.44
N SER A 152 1.90 -4.24 11.34
CA SER A 152 3.11 -4.19 12.16
C SER A 152 4.38 -4.21 11.32
N ARG A 153 4.41 -5.07 10.30
CA ARG A 153 5.49 -5.14 9.31
C ARG A 153 5.66 -3.80 8.59
N TYR A 154 4.57 -3.18 8.17
CA TYR A 154 4.59 -1.85 7.57
C TYR A 154 5.20 -0.78 8.49
N PHE A 155 4.75 -0.67 9.74
CA PHE A 155 5.31 0.32 10.67
C PHE A 155 6.81 0.10 10.94
N THR A 156 7.25 -1.16 10.99
CA THR A 156 8.68 -1.51 11.12
C THR A 156 9.48 -1.01 9.91
N GLY A 157 8.96 -1.23 8.69
CA GLY A 157 9.55 -0.73 7.45
C GLY A 157 9.57 0.80 7.39
N LEU A 158 8.47 1.46 7.78
CA LEU A 158 8.36 2.92 7.81
C LEU A 158 9.35 3.54 8.80
N GLY A 159 9.48 3.00 10.01
CA GLY A 159 10.46 3.47 10.99
C GLY A 159 11.88 3.41 10.45
N THR A 160 12.21 2.32 9.73
CA THR A 160 13.52 2.15 9.08
C THR A 160 13.71 3.16 7.93
N GLU A 161 12.71 3.32 7.07
CA GLU A 161 12.71 4.29 5.97
C GLU A 161 13.01 5.71 6.45
N LEU A 162 12.34 6.14 7.52
CA LEU A 162 12.52 7.47 8.09
C LEU A 162 13.94 7.68 8.63
N VAL A 163 14.59 6.65 9.17
CA VAL A 163 15.98 6.74 9.62
C VAL A 163 16.92 6.99 8.44
N TYR A 164 16.76 6.28 7.32
CA TYR A 164 17.55 6.51 6.11
C TYR A 164 17.32 7.90 5.52
N LYS A 165 16.06 8.35 5.44
CA LYS A 165 15.71 9.70 5.00
C LYS A 165 16.32 10.78 5.90
N LYS A 166 16.17 10.65 7.23
CA LYS A 166 16.72 11.59 8.24
C LYS A 166 18.25 11.68 8.15
N ASN A 167 18.93 10.55 8.02
CA ASN A 167 20.39 10.49 7.95
C ASN A 167 20.96 10.81 6.57
N LYS A 168 20.11 10.92 5.54
CA LYS A 168 20.51 11.15 4.14
C LYS A 168 21.51 10.11 3.63
N THR A 169 21.29 8.86 4.01
CA THR A 169 22.14 7.72 3.67
C THR A 169 21.41 6.80 2.71
N PHE A 170 22.12 6.27 1.71
CA PHE A 170 21.58 5.22 0.85
C PHE A 170 21.88 3.83 1.44
N PRO A 171 20.88 2.92 1.53
CA PRO A 171 21.14 1.49 1.72
C PRO A 171 21.82 0.89 0.48
N THR A 172 22.26 -0.37 0.56
CA THR A 172 22.59 -1.14 -0.65
C THR A 172 21.34 -1.41 -1.48
N ILE A 173 21.49 -1.72 -2.78
CA ILE A 173 20.37 -2.10 -3.66
C ILE A 173 19.56 -3.27 -3.05
N GLU A 174 20.24 -4.31 -2.58
CA GLU A 174 19.60 -5.50 -2.03
C GLU A 174 18.84 -5.21 -0.73
N GLU A 175 19.43 -4.42 0.16
CA GLU A 175 18.78 -3.97 1.40
C GLU A 175 17.56 -3.08 1.07
N CYS A 176 17.69 -2.15 0.13
CA CYS A 176 16.60 -1.27 -0.26
C CYS A 176 15.40 -2.06 -0.77
N ILE A 177 15.63 -3.05 -1.65
CA ILE A 177 14.56 -3.92 -2.17
C ILE A 177 13.87 -4.65 -1.02
N ALA A 178 14.65 -5.26 -0.11
CA ALA A 178 14.09 -6.01 1.01
C ALA A 178 13.28 -5.12 1.96
N LEU A 179 13.79 -3.94 2.27
CA LEU A 179 13.13 -3.00 3.17
C LEU A 179 11.86 -2.38 2.56
N ARG A 180 11.85 -2.13 1.24
CA ARG A 180 10.68 -1.60 0.53
C ARG A 180 9.54 -2.61 0.41
N GLU A 181 9.80 -3.91 0.56
CA GLU A 181 8.71 -4.89 0.70
C GLU A 181 7.79 -4.55 1.88
N ASP A 182 8.37 -4.00 2.95
CA ASP A 182 7.68 -3.73 4.19
C ASP A 182 7.01 -2.35 4.15
N SER A 183 7.71 -1.32 3.64
CA SER A 183 7.20 0.06 3.68
C SER A 183 6.21 0.44 2.58
N ILE A 184 6.06 -0.35 1.51
CA ILE A 184 5.06 -0.09 0.44
C ILE A 184 3.60 -0.35 0.89
N CYS A 185 3.40 -0.95 2.07
CA CYS A 185 2.09 -1.20 2.67
C CYS A 185 1.14 -2.08 1.83
N LEU A 186 1.66 -3.01 1.02
CA LEU A 186 0.83 -3.90 0.22
C LEU A 186 0.40 -5.18 0.97
N TYR A 187 1.25 -5.73 1.84
CA TYR A 187 0.96 -6.96 2.59
C TYR A 187 -0.41 -6.97 3.31
N PRO A 188 -0.85 -5.87 3.97
CA PRO A 188 -2.17 -5.83 4.60
C PRO A 188 -3.30 -6.12 3.62
N PHE A 189 -3.22 -5.60 2.38
CA PHE A 189 -4.24 -5.87 1.36
C PHE A 189 -4.18 -7.31 0.85
N LEU A 190 -2.98 -7.88 0.64
CA LEU A 190 -2.86 -9.28 0.23
C LEU A 190 -3.50 -10.22 1.26
N GLN A 191 -3.34 -9.91 2.55
CA GLN A 191 -3.97 -10.67 3.64
C GLN A 191 -5.50 -10.58 3.63
N LEU A 192 -6.06 -9.45 3.20
CA LEU A 192 -7.51 -9.26 3.11
C LEU A 192 -8.16 -9.91 1.88
N THR A 193 -7.42 -10.67 1.08
CA THR A 193 -8.05 -11.46 -0.01
C THR A 193 -9.05 -12.51 0.54
N GLU A 194 -8.95 -12.91 1.80
CA GLU A 194 -9.98 -13.73 2.46
C GLU A 194 -11.33 -12.99 2.53
N VAL A 195 -11.33 -11.65 2.64
CA VAL A 195 -12.54 -10.83 2.60
C VAL A 195 -13.16 -10.84 1.20
N GLU A 196 -12.34 -10.66 0.15
CA GLU A 196 -12.75 -10.71 -1.27
C GLU A 196 -13.39 -12.06 -1.61
N THR A 197 -12.68 -13.15 -1.30
CA THR A 197 -13.04 -14.51 -1.72
C THR A 197 -14.08 -15.16 -0.81
N GLY A 198 -14.18 -14.70 0.43
CA GLY A 198 -14.98 -15.36 1.48
C GLY A 198 -14.40 -16.69 1.95
N VAL A 199 -13.18 -17.05 1.52
CA VAL A 199 -12.51 -18.29 1.90
C VAL A 199 -11.42 -17.99 2.91
N ILE A 200 -11.50 -18.61 4.08
CA ILE A 200 -10.47 -18.52 5.11
C ILE A 200 -9.47 -19.64 4.88
N LEU A 201 -8.21 -19.27 4.59
CA LEU A 201 -7.15 -20.26 4.40
C LEU A 201 -6.54 -20.63 5.75
N PRO A 202 -6.15 -21.90 5.95
CA PRO A 202 -5.56 -22.33 7.20
C PRO A 202 -4.13 -21.79 7.35
N PRO A 203 -3.61 -21.65 8.60
CA PRO A 203 -2.32 -21.01 8.87
C PRO A 203 -1.14 -21.60 8.09
N GLU A 204 -1.11 -22.92 7.91
CA GLU A 204 -0.05 -23.61 7.17
C GLU A 204 0.10 -23.15 5.71
N ILE A 205 -0.97 -22.63 5.10
CA ILE A 205 -0.92 -22.09 3.74
C ILE A 205 -0.35 -20.67 3.76
N HIS A 206 -0.74 -19.84 4.73
CA HIS A 206 -0.14 -18.50 4.94
C HIS A 206 1.37 -18.61 5.23
N ASP A 207 1.77 -19.65 5.95
CA ASP A 207 3.16 -19.89 6.32
C ASP A 207 3.98 -20.61 5.25
N HIS A 208 3.33 -21.12 4.21
CA HIS A 208 4.00 -21.88 3.16
C HIS A 208 5.00 -20.99 2.39
N ALA A 209 6.23 -21.47 2.22
CA ALA A 209 7.34 -20.70 1.65
C ALA A 209 7.03 -20.11 0.25
N VAL A 210 6.35 -20.87 -0.61
CA VAL A 210 5.94 -20.40 -1.95
C VAL A 210 4.91 -19.26 -1.86
N ILE A 211 3.98 -19.31 -0.91
CA ILE A 211 2.96 -18.26 -0.73
C ILE A 211 3.61 -16.98 -0.22
N ARG A 212 4.46 -17.09 0.81
CA ARG A 212 5.24 -15.95 1.32
C ARG A 212 6.11 -15.33 0.23
N ARG A 213 6.74 -16.15 -0.63
CA ARG A 213 7.54 -15.66 -1.75
C ARG A 213 6.69 -14.94 -2.79
N LEU A 214 5.51 -15.46 -3.14
CA LEU A 214 4.57 -14.79 -4.05
C LEU A 214 4.11 -13.44 -3.51
N GLN A 215 3.81 -13.34 -2.22
CA GLN A 215 3.45 -12.07 -1.58
C GLN A 215 4.62 -11.07 -1.61
N ALA A 216 5.85 -11.52 -1.30
CA ALA A 216 7.05 -10.69 -1.38
C ALA A 216 7.30 -10.16 -2.80
N LEU A 217 7.17 -11.04 -3.81
CA LEU A 217 7.27 -10.65 -5.21
C LEU A 217 6.19 -9.65 -5.61
N ALA A 218 4.94 -9.83 -5.16
CA ALA A 218 3.87 -8.87 -5.42
C ALA A 218 4.19 -7.48 -4.83
N CYS A 219 4.70 -7.42 -3.59
CA CYS A 219 5.15 -6.18 -2.97
C CYS A 219 6.27 -5.53 -3.79
N ARG A 220 7.33 -6.28 -4.16
CA ARG A 220 8.43 -5.75 -4.99
C ARG A 220 7.96 -5.21 -6.33
N LEU A 221 7.03 -5.90 -7.00
CA LEU A 221 6.51 -5.48 -8.30
C LEU A 221 5.73 -4.16 -8.21
N VAL A 222 4.90 -3.99 -7.17
CA VAL A 222 4.24 -2.70 -6.89
C VAL A 222 5.27 -1.62 -6.56
N THR A 223 6.27 -1.95 -5.74
CA THR A 223 7.37 -1.06 -5.40
C THR A 223 8.08 -0.58 -6.64
N TYR A 224 8.65 -1.46 -7.49
CA TYR A 224 9.41 -1.06 -8.68
C TYR A 224 8.64 -0.10 -9.61
N PHE A 225 7.32 -0.26 -9.71
CA PHE A 225 6.47 0.67 -10.45
C PHE A 225 6.39 2.03 -9.72
N ASN A 226 6.14 2.01 -8.41
CA ASN A 226 6.07 3.21 -7.59
C ASN A 226 7.38 4.00 -7.56
N GLU A 227 8.54 3.32 -7.52
CA GLU A 227 9.86 3.97 -7.51
C GLU A 227 10.11 4.90 -8.69
N ILE A 228 9.63 4.52 -9.88
CA ILE A 228 9.72 5.35 -11.09
C ILE A 228 8.72 6.50 -11.03
N GLN A 229 7.55 6.25 -10.45
CA GLN A 229 6.46 7.22 -10.33
C GLN A 229 6.76 8.31 -9.29
N SER A 230 7.48 7.96 -8.22
CA SER A 230 7.77 8.87 -7.11
C SER A 230 9.04 9.71 -7.31
N ILE A 231 9.90 9.40 -8.30
CA ILE A 231 11.20 10.09 -8.49
C ILE A 231 11.08 11.62 -8.39
N THR A 232 10.16 12.21 -9.15
CA THR A 232 10.00 13.67 -9.18
C THR A 232 9.53 14.24 -7.84
N LYS A 233 8.67 13.52 -7.12
CA LYS A 233 8.27 13.88 -5.74
C LYS A 233 9.49 13.81 -4.83
N ASP A 234 10.20 12.69 -4.83
CA ASP A 234 11.29 12.40 -3.92
C ASP A 234 12.47 13.37 -4.13
N GLU A 235 12.73 13.80 -5.37
CA GLU A 235 13.71 14.85 -5.68
C GLU A 235 13.26 16.23 -5.20
N ALA A 236 11.96 16.56 -5.32
CA ALA A 236 11.42 17.83 -4.87
C ALA A 236 11.38 17.96 -3.34
N THR A 237 11.22 16.84 -2.61
CA THR A 237 11.17 16.80 -1.14
C THR A 237 12.49 16.37 -0.47
N ASP A 238 13.59 16.25 -1.23
CA ASP A 238 14.90 15.79 -0.73
C ASP A 238 14.80 14.45 0.05
N SER A 239 13.95 13.54 -0.43
CA SER A 239 13.62 12.26 0.20
C SER A 239 14.10 11.03 -0.61
N VAL A 240 15.02 11.25 -1.55
CA VAL A 240 15.53 10.25 -2.51
C VAL A 240 16.25 9.05 -1.90
N TYR A 241 16.63 9.11 -0.62
CA TYR A 241 17.56 8.17 0.04
C TYR A 241 17.04 6.75 0.23
N TYR A 242 15.75 6.51 -0.05
CA TYR A 242 15.09 5.22 0.09
C TYR A 242 14.41 4.73 -1.20
N ASN A 243 14.62 5.45 -2.30
CA ASN A 243 14.09 5.11 -3.60
C ASN A 243 15.05 4.16 -4.35
N ILE A 244 14.59 3.00 -4.82
CA ILE A 244 15.44 1.96 -5.42
C ILE A 244 16.18 2.49 -6.65
N VAL A 245 15.52 3.30 -7.49
CA VAL A 245 16.15 3.88 -8.68
C VAL A 245 17.29 4.82 -8.26
N LYS A 246 17.07 5.63 -7.24
CA LYS A 246 18.08 6.58 -6.72
C LYS A 246 19.21 5.85 -6.01
N VAL A 247 18.93 4.77 -5.29
CA VAL A 247 19.94 3.87 -4.70
C VAL A 247 20.82 3.24 -5.79
N ILE A 248 20.20 2.68 -6.84
CA ILE A 248 20.94 2.13 -8.00
C ILE A 248 21.82 3.20 -8.64
N GLN A 249 21.25 4.39 -8.88
CA GLN A 249 21.96 5.52 -9.48
C GLN A 249 23.20 5.89 -8.65
N HIS A 250 23.02 6.04 -7.34
CA HIS A 250 24.08 6.40 -6.40
C HIS A 250 25.17 5.32 -6.32
N GLN A 251 24.79 4.06 -6.09
CA GLN A 251 25.73 2.97 -5.82
C GLN A 251 26.54 2.59 -7.06
N ARG A 252 25.97 2.70 -8.26
CA ARG A 252 26.64 2.33 -9.52
C ARG A 252 27.25 3.51 -10.27
N GLY A 253 26.96 4.74 -9.88
CA GLY A 253 27.47 5.95 -10.56
C GLY A 253 26.97 6.09 -12.00
N ILE A 254 25.75 5.61 -12.28
CA ILE A 254 25.14 5.63 -13.62
C ILE A 254 24.12 6.77 -13.77
N SER A 255 23.67 7.04 -14.99
CA SER A 255 22.62 8.02 -15.24
C SER A 255 21.27 7.60 -14.65
N LEU A 256 20.37 8.56 -14.45
CA LEU A 256 18.99 8.28 -13.98
C LEU A 256 18.25 7.36 -14.97
N GLU A 257 18.49 7.53 -16.26
CA GLU A 257 17.89 6.70 -17.30
C GLU A 257 18.36 5.24 -17.19
N GLU A 258 19.66 5.02 -17.05
CA GLU A 258 20.22 3.68 -16.87
C GLU A 258 19.74 3.04 -15.55
N ALA A 259 19.59 3.81 -14.48
CA ALA A 259 19.04 3.34 -13.22
C ALA A 259 17.56 2.93 -13.35
N CYS A 260 16.75 3.71 -14.08
CA CYS A 260 15.37 3.35 -14.41
C CYS A 260 15.29 2.04 -15.21
N GLN A 261 16.19 1.85 -16.17
CA GLN A 261 16.26 0.61 -16.96
C GLN A 261 16.69 -0.60 -16.11
N GLU A 262 17.61 -0.41 -15.17
CA GLU A 262 17.99 -1.48 -14.24
C GLU A 262 16.84 -1.85 -13.29
N ASN A 263 16.10 -0.86 -12.78
CA ASN A 263 14.89 -1.09 -11.99
C ASN A 263 13.84 -1.88 -12.80
N LEU A 264 13.62 -1.53 -14.07
CA LEU A 264 12.76 -2.30 -14.97
C LEU A 264 13.28 -3.73 -15.21
N ARG A 265 14.59 -3.92 -15.32
CA ARG A 265 15.20 -5.26 -15.47
C ARG A 265 14.91 -6.12 -14.24
N LEU A 266 15.06 -5.56 -13.03
CA LEU A 266 14.72 -6.23 -11.76
C LEU A 266 13.23 -6.57 -11.68
N HIS A 267 12.36 -5.61 -12.01
CA HIS A 267 10.92 -5.86 -12.13
C HIS A 267 10.61 -7.06 -13.05
N ASN A 268 11.21 -7.11 -14.25
CA ASN A 268 10.95 -8.18 -15.20
C ASN A 268 11.46 -9.54 -14.72
N GLN A 269 12.56 -9.56 -13.96
CA GLN A 269 13.09 -10.76 -13.34
C GLN A 269 12.13 -11.30 -12.26
N ASP A 270 11.68 -10.44 -11.35
CA ASP A 270 10.76 -10.82 -10.27
C ASP A 270 9.37 -11.19 -10.82
N LEU A 271 8.90 -10.53 -11.89
CA LEU A 271 7.65 -10.90 -12.55
C LEU A 271 7.74 -12.28 -13.20
N LYS A 272 8.87 -12.60 -13.83
CA LYS A 272 9.11 -13.93 -14.40
C LYS A 272 9.08 -15.00 -13.32
N GLU A 273 9.68 -14.73 -12.15
CA GLU A 273 9.62 -15.63 -11.01
C GLU A 273 8.18 -15.80 -10.49
N PHE A 274 7.44 -14.70 -10.31
CA PHE A 274 6.05 -14.72 -9.85
C PHE A 274 5.17 -15.59 -10.76
N VAL A 275 5.25 -15.38 -12.08
CA VAL A 275 4.48 -16.17 -13.06
C VAL A 275 4.92 -17.64 -13.05
N GLY A 276 6.22 -17.90 -12.89
CA GLY A 276 6.75 -19.25 -12.74
C GLY A 276 6.15 -19.98 -11.54
N LEU A 277 6.20 -19.35 -10.35
CA LEU A 277 5.63 -19.91 -9.12
C LEU A 277 4.11 -20.08 -9.20
N GLN A 278 3.39 -19.11 -9.77
CA GLN A 278 1.95 -19.20 -9.99
C GLN A 278 1.59 -20.40 -10.89
N SER A 279 2.40 -20.68 -11.92
CA SER A 279 2.18 -21.81 -12.82
C SER A 279 2.61 -23.17 -12.26
N SER A 280 3.36 -23.19 -11.16
CA SER A 280 3.97 -24.37 -10.56
C SER A 280 3.73 -24.45 -9.05
N LEU A 281 2.52 -24.07 -8.63
CA LEU A 281 2.12 -24.15 -7.23
C LEU A 281 2.26 -25.59 -6.71
N PRO A 282 2.72 -25.78 -5.46
CA PRO A 282 2.65 -27.05 -4.76
C PRO A 282 1.21 -27.58 -4.69
N ASP A 283 1.07 -28.87 -4.40
CA ASP A 283 -0.22 -29.47 -4.11
C ASP A 283 -0.66 -29.08 -2.68
N PHE A 284 -1.71 -28.27 -2.60
CA PHE A 284 -2.35 -27.85 -1.35
C PHE A 284 -3.56 -28.72 -1.00
N GLY A 285 -3.74 -29.87 -1.67
CA GLY A 285 -4.81 -30.83 -1.41
C GLY A 285 -6.19 -30.20 -1.59
N VAL A 286 -7.03 -30.33 -0.57
CA VAL A 286 -8.41 -29.79 -0.58
C VAL A 286 -8.47 -28.26 -0.73
N TRP A 287 -7.35 -27.57 -0.48
CA TRP A 287 -7.25 -26.11 -0.59
C TRP A 287 -6.71 -25.63 -1.94
N GLN A 288 -6.40 -26.53 -2.88
CA GLN A 288 -5.74 -26.18 -4.14
C GLN A 288 -6.48 -25.06 -4.91
N ASP A 289 -7.78 -25.21 -5.14
CA ASP A 289 -8.56 -24.24 -5.91
C ASP A 289 -8.61 -22.87 -5.22
N ALA A 290 -8.72 -22.87 -3.88
CA ALA A 290 -8.72 -21.64 -3.10
C ALA A 290 -7.36 -20.92 -3.17
N VAL A 291 -6.25 -21.66 -3.12
CA VAL A 291 -4.90 -21.10 -3.25
C VAL A 291 -4.65 -20.57 -4.66
N VAL A 292 -5.03 -21.33 -5.70
CA VAL A 292 -4.92 -20.88 -7.09
C VAL A 292 -5.67 -19.56 -7.29
N ASN A 293 -6.90 -19.48 -6.77
CA ASN A 293 -7.70 -18.26 -6.83
C ASN A 293 -7.05 -17.12 -6.06
N TRP A 294 -6.54 -17.38 -4.85
CA TRP A 294 -5.84 -16.37 -4.04
C TRP A 294 -4.63 -15.76 -4.78
N VAL A 295 -3.78 -16.62 -5.37
CA VAL A 295 -2.62 -16.18 -6.16
C VAL A 295 -3.05 -15.44 -7.43
N HIS A 296 -4.19 -15.82 -8.03
CA HIS A 296 -4.76 -15.08 -9.15
C HIS A 296 -5.11 -13.63 -8.76
N TYR A 297 -5.78 -13.41 -7.62
CA TYR A 297 -6.07 -12.07 -7.11
C TYR A 297 -4.81 -11.26 -6.83
N MET A 298 -3.73 -11.86 -6.31
CA MET A 298 -2.45 -11.17 -6.16
C MET A 298 -1.95 -10.60 -7.50
N GLY A 299 -2.05 -11.37 -8.59
CA GLY A 299 -1.70 -10.90 -9.93
C GLY A 299 -2.61 -9.77 -10.44
N MET A 300 -3.90 -9.83 -10.12
CA MET A 300 -4.86 -8.78 -10.50
C MET A 300 -4.53 -7.44 -9.81
N VAL A 301 -4.09 -7.45 -8.55
CA VAL A 301 -3.63 -6.23 -7.85
C VAL A 301 -2.53 -5.52 -8.63
N LEU A 302 -1.56 -6.25 -9.18
CA LEU A 302 -0.45 -5.68 -9.98
C LEU A 302 -0.97 -4.95 -11.23
N SER A 303 -1.87 -5.59 -11.96
CA SER A 303 -2.46 -5.01 -13.17
C SER A 303 -3.41 -3.86 -12.85
N GLY A 304 -4.14 -3.98 -11.73
CA GLY A 304 -5.02 -2.95 -11.20
C GLY A 304 -4.25 -1.69 -10.81
N TRP A 305 -3.16 -1.84 -10.07
CA TRP A 305 -2.25 -0.74 -9.70
C TRP A 305 -1.73 0.01 -10.93
N LYS A 306 -1.20 -0.72 -11.94
CA LYS A 306 -0.80 -0.09 -13.20
C LYS A 306 -1.95 0.65 -13.88
N ASN A 307 -3.12 0.01 -13.98
CA ASN A 307 -4.26 0.57 -14.70
C ASN A 307 -4.72 1.89 -14.11
N ILE A 308 -4.84 1.96 -12.78
CA ILE A 308 -5.30 3.16 -12.10
C ILE A 308 -4.23 4.26 -12.10
N SER A 309 -2.96 3.91 -11.86
CA SER A 309 -1.86 4.87 -11.81
C SER A 309 -1.50 5.51 -13.15
N THR A 310 -1.83 4.85 -14.27
CA THR A 310 -1.66 5.42 -15.61
C THR A 310 -2.86 6.23 -16.11
N ARG A 311 -4.01 6.15 -15.43
CA ARG A 311 -5.28 6.79 -15.82
C ARG A 311 -5.74 7.90 -14.88
N LEU A 312 -5.43 7.82 -13.58
CA LEU A 312 -5.76 8.88 -12.63
C LEU A 312 -4.69 9.96 -12.64
N ASP A 313 -5.15 11.22 -12.63
CA ASP A 313 -4.29 12.39 -12.61
C ASP A 313 -3.58 12.62 -11.27
N ARG A 314 -3.76 11.73 -10.28
CA ARG A 314 -3.08 11.77 -8.97
C ARG A 314 -1.56 11.93 -9.09
N TYR A 315 -1.00 11.52 -10.22
CA TYR A 315 0.42 11.65 -10.54
C TYR A 315 0.70 12.40 -11.85
N ASN A 316 -0.32 12.91 -12.57
CA ASN A 316 -0.10 13.48 -13.91
C ASN A 316 0.28 14.95 -13.94
N GLU A 317 0.05 15.76 -12.90
CA GLU A 317 0.62 17.11 -12.80
C GLU A 317 0.17 17.77 -11.48
N ALA A 318 1.13 18.31 -10.71
CA ALA A 318 0.94 19.38 -9.72
C ALA A 318 -0.09 19.18 -8.58
N ALA A 319 0.06 18.15 -7.75
CA ALA A 319 -0.62 18.12 -6.45
C ALA A 319 0.16 17.32 -5.37
N PHE A 320 1.43 17.66 -5.12
CA PHE A 320 2.07 17.28 -3.86
C PHE A 320 1.85 18.43 -2.88
N PRO A 321 1.22 18.24 -1.70
CA PRO A 321 1.33 19.24 -0.65
C PRO A 321 2.80 19.20 -0.22
N ALA A 322 3.36 20.31 0.25
CA ALA A 322 4.54 20.17 1.08
C ALA A 322 4.07 19.40 2.33
N ALA A 323 4.56 18.19 2.62
CA ALA A 323 4.15 17.48 3.84
C ALA A 323 4.49 18.31 5.11
N ALA A 324 5.37 19.31 4.96
CA ALA A 324 5.55 20.43 5.87
C ALA A 324 4.24 21.15 6.28
N GLU A 325 3.32 21.46 5.36
CA GLU A 325 2.04 22.12 5.69
C GLU A 325 1.08 21.23 6.49
N LEU A 326 1.17 19.92 6.31
CA LEU A 326 0.35 18.94 7.03
C LEU A 326 0.85 18.78 8.47
N ARG A 327 2.17 18.69 8.63
CA ARG A 327 2.81 18.55 9.94
C ARG A 327 2.68 19.77 10.82
N GLU A 328 2.96 20.95 10.27
CA GLU A 328 2.92 22.22 11.03
C GLU A 328 1.52 22.47 11.61
N LYS A 329 0.46 21.93 10.98
CA LYS A 329 -0.93 22.11 11.39
C LYS A 329 -1.49 21.01 12.31
N LEU A 330 -0.92 19.81 12.29
CA LEU A 330 -1.37 18.69 13.12
C LEU A 330 -0.65 18.60 14.46
N THR A 331 0.48 19.28 14.64
CA THR A 331 1.17 19.45 15.94
C THR A 331 0.55 20.52 16.85
N HIS A 332 -0.53 21.18 16.42
CA HIS A 332 -1.21 22.25 17.17
C HIS A 332 -2.64 21.90 17.61
N VAL A 333 -3.03 20.62 17.59
CA VAL A 333 -4.29 20.13 18.16
C VAL A 333 -4.03 19.41 19.47
#